data_AF-A0A6V7Y7B9-F1
#
_entry.id   AF-A0A6V7Y7B9-F1
#
_cell.length_a   1.000
_cell.length_b   1.000
_cell.length_c   1.000
_cell.angle_alpha   90.00
_cell.angle_beta   90.00
_cell.angle_gamma   90.00
#
_symmetry.space_group_name_H-M   'P 1'
#
loop_
_entity.id
_entity.type
_entity.pdbx_description
1 polymer ?
#
loop_
_entity_poly.entity_id
_entity_poly.type
_entity_poly.pdbx_seq_one_letter_code
_entity_poly.pdbx_strand_id
1 'polypeptide(L)'
;MLICLIIIFWRRISENFPRTATLIKMILKRLIYRIIIILVIVIFIFLPAIKFHLCEKTDDIIGKENQNSTIIFEKKIKYLLRSFPPPFKNTTKYLLMQIPQHWNGDCGGLANQMWRYAVIYSLAKSTGRFPGISYASTWTCDKLNSPREIERTFPLYHAVQYYFQVESNDDFIYDRTFEEHCCKYYDEEILEKYTAKYLIISPPPQSPKYLLNINNELRELFRFSDNIRMNVDNFIYRLFRFVLIHLASFCLF
;
A
#
# COMPACT_ATOMS: atom_id res chain seq x y z
N MET A 1 11.47 41.66 -2.13
CA MET A 1 12.33 42.81 -2.47
C MET A 1 13.79 42.41 -2.75
N LEU A 2 14.45 41.66 -1.86
CA LEU A 2 15.87 41.24 -2.03
C LEU A 2 16.12 40.38 -3.28
N ILE A 3 15.24 39.42 -3.59
CA ILE A 3 15.36 38.55 -4.77
C ILE A 3 15.28 39.37 -6.08
N CYS A 4 14.38 40.36 -6.15
CA CYS A 4 14.27 41.23 -7.33
C CYS A 4 15.52 42.10 -7.53
N LEU A 5 16.11 42.61 -6.46
CA LEU A 5 17.38 43.37 -6.53
C LEU A 5 18.53 42.49 -7.01
N ILE A 6 18.61 41.24 -6.55
CA ILE A 6 19.62 40.26 -7.00
C ILE A 6 19.45 39.95 -8.50
N ILE A 7 18.21 39.77 -8.98
CA ILE A 7 17.92 39.50 -10.40
C ILE A 7 18.30 40.70 -11.27
N ILE A 8 17.94 41.92 -10.86
CA ILE A 8 18.26 43.15 -11.60
C ILE A 8 19.78 43.38 -11.64
N PHE A 9 20.46 43.18 -10.51
CA PHE A 9 21.93 43.28 -10.42
C PHE A 9 22.63 42.23 -11.29
N TRP A 10 22.15 40.99 -11.27
CA TRP A 10 22.68 39.90 -12.09
C TRP A 10 22.52 40.17 -13.59
N ARG A 11 21.37 40.69 -14.00
CA ARG A 11 21.12 41.10 -15.39
C ARG A 11 22.12 42.17 -15.84
N ARG A 12 22.38 43.17 -14.99
CA ARG A 12 23.30 44.27 -15.28
C ARG A 12 24.77 43.81 -15.37
N ILE A 13 25.18 42.84 -14.56
CA ILE A 13 26.52 42.22 -14.66
C ILE A 13 26.63 41.36 -15.92
N SER A 14 25.58 40.62 -16.27
CA SER A 14 25.56 39.77 -17.46
C SER A 14 25.66 40.56 -18.77
N GLU A 15 25.08 41.76 -18.80
CA GLU A 15 25.09 42.64 -19.98
C GLU A 15 26.45 43.36 -20.14
N ASN A 16 27.04 43.84 -19.04
CA ASN A 16 28.29 44.61 -19.11
C ASN A 16 29.57 43.75 -19.10
N PHE A 17 29.52 42.53 -18.56
CA PHE A 17 30.69 41.68 -18.37
C PHE A 17 30.40 40.20 -18.68
N PRO A 18 30.17 39.85 -19.96
CA PRO A 18 29.67 38.52 -20.36
C PRO A 18 30.63 37.37 -20.04
N ARG A 19 31.95 37.59 -20.13
CA ARG A 19 32.96 36.57 -19.77
C ARG A 19 32.95 36.30 -18.26
N THR A 20 32.86 37.35 -17.45
CA THR A 20 32.82 37.26 -15.99
C THR A 20 31.51 36.62 -15.51
N ALA A 21 30.38 36.95 -16.14
CA ALA A 21 29.09 36.33 -15.85
C ALA A 21 29.06 34.83 -16.16
N THR A 22 29.72 34.41 -17.24
CA THR A 22 29.84 32.98 -17.60
C THR A 22 30.66 32.21 -16.55
N LEU A 23 31.78 32.80 -16.10
CA LEU A 23 32.61 32.22 -15.05
C LEU A 23 31.85 32.11 -13.71
N ILE A 24 31.14 33.16 -13.31
CA ILE A 24 30.36 33.15 -12.07
C ILE A 24 29.21 32.12 -12.17
N LYS A 25 28.55 31.99 -13.32
CA LYS A 25 27.51 30.96 -13.54
C LYS A 25 28.07 29.54 -13.42
N MET A 26 29.28 29.29 -13.92
CA MET A 26 29.96 28.00 -13.76
C MET A 26 30.33 27.71 -12.30
N ILE A 27 30.85 28.71 -11.58
CA ILE A 27 31.20 28.58 -10.16
C ILE A 27 29.93 28.31 -9.33
N LEU A 28 28.86 29.08 -9.56
CA LEU A 28 27.60 28.93 -8.84
C LEU A 28 26.95 27.56 -9.10
N LYS A 29 26.99 27.07 -10.34
CA LYS A 29 26.49 25.72 -10.67
C LYS A 29 27.26 24.63 -9.93
N ARG A 30 28.59 24.75 -9.83
CA ARG A 30 29.42 23.83 -9.04
C ARG A 30 29.13 23.93 -7.54
N LEU A 31 28.89 25.14 -7.03
CA LEU A 31 28.60 25.37 -5.61
C LEU A 31 27.24 24.79 -5.22
N ILE A 32 26.20 25.04 -6.02
CA ILE A 32 24.85 24.48 -5.82
C ILE A 32 24.89 22.95 -5.87
N TYR A 33 25.62 22.38 -6.84
CA TYR A 33 25.77 20.94 -6.94
C TYR A 33 26.44 20.33 -5.70
N ARG A 34 27.50 20.97 -5.17
CA ARG A 34 28.15 20.56 -3.93
C ARG A 34 27.21 20.67 -2.72
N ILE A 35 26.42 21.74 -2.62
CA ILE A 35 25.44 21.93 -1.54
C ILE A 35 24.36 20.84 -1.60
N ILE A 36 23.84 20.52 -2.78
CA ILE A 36 22.84 19.44 -2.96
C ILE A 36 23.44 18.09 -2.53
N ILE A 37 24.67 17.78 -2.94
CA ILE A 37 25.35 16.55 -2.52
C ILE A 37 25.49 16.50 -1.00
N ILE A 38 25.95 17.58 -0.36
CA ILE A 38 26.08 17.65 1.11
C ILE A 38 24.72 17.46 1.78
N LEU A 39 23.65 18.09 1.28
CA LEU A 39 22.29 17.91 1.80
C LEU A 39 21.81 16.47 1.66
N VAL A 40 22.04 15.83 0.52
CA VAL A 40 21.71 14.41 0.31
C VAL A 40 22.50 13.53 1.27
N ILE A 41 23.81 13.76 1.43
CA ILE A 41 24.67 13.02 2.37
C ILE A 41 24.17 13.23 3.81
N VAL A 42 23.86 14.45 4.23
CA VAL A 42 23.37 14.75 5.58
C VAL A 42 22.02 14.05 5.82
N ILE A 43 21.10 14.12 4.87
CA ILE A 43 19.80 13.43 4.96
C ILE A 43 20.01 11.91 5.05
N PHE A 44 20.88 11.32 4.22
CA PHE A 44 21.10 9.89 4.19
C PHE A 44 21.95 9.35 5.35
N ILE A 45 22.83 10.15 5.96
CA ILE A 45 23.66 9.73 7.10
C ILE A 45 22.95 9.99 8.42
N PHE A 46 22.29 11.14 8.58
CA PHE A 46 21.71 11.52 9.87
C PHE A 46 20.30 10.97 10.09
N LEU A 47 19.47 10.71 9.06
CA LEU A 47 18.17 10.05 9.28
C LEU A 47 18.30 8.63 9.87
N PRO A 48 19.22 7.77 9.41
CA PRO A 48 19.41 6.45 10.00
C PRO A 48 19.90 6.50 11.45
N ALA A 49 20.77 7.45 11.80
CA ALA A 49 21.27 7.62 13.17
C ALA A 49 20.15 8.02 14.16
N ILE A 50 19.24 8.90 13.74
CA ILE A 50 18.05 9.26 14.53
C ILE A 50 17.11 8.06 14.69
N LYS A 51 17.01 7.19 13.68
CA LYS A 51 16.21 5.95 13.73
C LYS A 51 16.87 4.88 14.61
N PHE A 52 18.21 4.83 14.66
CA PHE A 52 18.98 3.86 15.44
C PHE A 52 18.83 4.09 16.94
N HIS A 53 18.81 5.36 17.39
CA HIS A 53 18.66 5.68 18.81
C HIS A 53 17.27 5.33 19.39
N LEU A 54 16.28 5.11 18.52
CA LEU A 54 14.93 4.66 18.89
C LEU A 54 14.79 3.13 18.94
N CYS A 55 15.76 2.36 18.42
CA CYS A 55 15.69 0.90 18.29
C CYS A 55 16.43 0.12 19.39
N GLU A 56 17.32 0.75 20.16
CA GLU A 56 18.19 0.08 21.14
C GLU A 56 17.48 -0.32 22.46
N LYS A 57 16.14 -0.21 22.52
CA LYS A 57 15.36 -0.40 23.75
C LYS A 57 14.49 -1.66 23.77
N THR A 58 14.63 -2.57 22.81
CA THR A 58 13.64 -3.64 22.58
C THR A 58 14.13 -5.09 22.67
N ASP A 59 15.34 -5.36 23.13
CA ASP A 59 15.92 -6.71 23.02
C ASP A 59 15.75 -7.64 24.24
N ASP A 60 14.98 -7.26 25.27
CA ASP A 60 14.83 -8.07 26.51
C ASP A 60 13.54 -8.93 26.61
N ILE A 61 12.82 -9.23 25.51
CA ILE A 61 11.49 -9.89 25.61
C ILE A 61 11.32 -11.08 24.64
N ILE A 62 12.27 -12.01 24.62
CA ILE A 62 12.16 -13.25 23.83
C ILE A 62 11.84 -14.41 24.78
N GLY A 63 10.57 -14.53 25.17
CA GLY A 63 10.11 -15.61 26.05
C GLY A 63 8.65 -15.49 26.51
N LYS A 64 8.11 -14.26 26.53
CA LYS A 64 6.67 -13.95 26.65
C LYS A 64 5.99 -13.72 25.28
N GLU A 65 6.72 -13.93 24.20
CA GLU A 65 6.41 -13.39 22.87
C GLU A 65 5.30 -14.15 22.13
N ASN A 66 5.15 -15.46 22.34
CA ASN A 66 4.21 -16.29 21.58
C ASN A 66 2.73 -16.16 22.03
N GLN A 67 2.46 -15.83 23.29
CA GLN A 67 1.09 -15.49 23.71
C GLN A 67 0.75 -14.03 23.37
N ASN A 68 1.73 -13.13 23.50
CA ASN A 68 1.54 -11.73 23.11
C ASN A 68 1.34 -11.55 21.60
N SER A 69 2.04 -12.32 20.75
CA SER A 69 1.91 -12.22 19.29
C SER A 69 0.53 -12.62 18.80
N THR A 70 -0.03 -13.72 19.32
CA THR A 70 -1.41 -14.15 19.02
C THR A 70 -2.44 -13.12 19.48
N ILE A 71 -2.31 -12.60 20.72
CA ILE A 71 -3.21 -11.56 21.24
C ILE A 71 -3.12 -10.27 20.40
N ILE A 72 -1.91 -9.87 19.98
CA ILE A 72 -1.70 -8.70 19.12
C ILE A 72 -2.33 -8.95 17.73
N PHE A 73 -2.18 -10.15 17.19
CA PHE A 73 -2.74 -10.53 15.90
C PHE A 73 -4.28 -10.49 15.91
N GLU A 74 -4.91 -11.10 16.91
CA GLU A 74 -6.37 -11.05 17.10
C GLU A 74 -6.88 -9.62 17.28
N LYS A 75 -6.17 -8.80 18.07
CA LYS A 75 -6.51 -7.37 18.23
C LYS A 75 -6.44 -6.62 16.90
N LYS A 76 -5.44 -6.91 16.05
CA LYS A 76 -5.30 -6.29 14.73
C LYS A 76 -6.41 -6.72 13.78
N ILE A 77 -6.76 -8.00 13.72
CA ILE A 77 -7.89 -8.49 12.93
C ILE A 77 -9.17 -7.80 13.40
N LYS A 78 -9.44 -7.80 14.71
CA LYS A 78 -10.61 -7.14 15.29
C LYS A 78 -10.64 -5.64 14.96
N TYR A 79 -9.49 -4.98 14.98
CA TYR A 79 -9.38 -3.57 14.58
C TYR A 79 -9.68 -3.37 13.09
N LEU A 80 -9.15 -4.20 12.20
CA LEU A 80 -9.41 -4.11 10.75
C LEU A 80 -10.86 -4.41 10.41
N LEU A 81 -11.48 -5.35 11.13
CA LEU A 81 -12.87 -5.75 10.93
C LEU A 81 -13.89 -4.86 11.65
N ARG A 82 -13.47 -3.99 12.60
CA ARG A 82 -14.40 -3.12 13.36
C ARG A 82 -15.20 -2.17 12.48
N SER A 83 -14.65 -1.83 11.31
CA SER A 83 -15.26 -0.92 10.34
C SER A 83 -16.41 -1.59 9.57
N PHE A 84 -16.60 -2.90 9.75
CA PHE A 84 -17.62 -3.68 9.09
C PHE A 84 -18.63 -4.24 10.09
N PRO A 85 -19.88 -4.48 9.64
CA PRO A 85 -20.80 -5.29 10.41
C PRO A 85 -20.19 -6.68 10.70
N PRO A 86 -20.49 -7.31 11.85
CA PRO A 86 -19.96 -8.63 12.17
C PRO A 86 -20.29 -9.63 11.05
N PRO A 87 -19.30 -10.41 10.57
CA PRO A 87 -19.58 -11.44 9.60
C PRO A 87 -20.56 -12.46 10.22
N PHE A 88 -21.44 -13.02 9.39
CA PHE A 88 -22.41 -14.07 9.78
C PHE A 88 -23.60 -13.64 10.67
N LYS A 89 -23.87 -12.35 10.82
CA LYS A 89 -25.19 -11.91 11.31
C LYS A 89 -26.21 -11.91 10.17
N ASN A 90 -27.46 -12.27 10.47
CA ASN A 90 -28.55 -12.27 9.48
C ASN A 90 -28.80 -10.90 8.83
N THR A 91 -28.55 -9.82 9.58
CA THR A 91 -28.71 -8.44 9.12
C THR A 91 -27.51 -7.92 8.31
N THR A 92 -26.42 -8.67 8.25
CA THR A 92 -25.21 -8.24 7.53
C THR A 92 -25.48 -8.28 6.03
N LYS A 93 -25.21 -7.15 5.37
CA LYS A 93 -25.16 -7.07 3.92
C LYS A 93 -23.73 -7.27 3.46
N TYR A 94 -23.56 -7.87 2.29
CA TYR A 94 -22.27 -8.24 1.75
C TYR A 94 -22.03 -7.54 0.42
N LEU A 95 -20.78 -7.18 0.17
CA LEU A 95 -20.27 -6.81 -1.14
C LEU A 95 -19.26 -7.88 -1.54
N LEU A 96 -19.62 -8.70 -2.52
CA LEU A 96 -18.87 -9.87 -2.93
C LEU A 96 -18.28 -9.66 -4.31
N MET A 97 -17.04 -10.08 -4.49
CA MET A 97 -16.45 -10.15 -5.82
C MET A 97 -16.63 -11.54 -6.40
N GLN A 98 -16.91 -11.63 -7.69
CA GLN A 98 -16.94 -12.91 -8.40
C GLN A 98 -16.08 -12.81 -9.65
N ILE A 99 -15.22 -13.81 -9.89
CA ILE A 99 -14.45 -13.88 -11.14
C ILE A 99 -15.41 -14.29 -12.26
N PRO A 100 -15.50 -13.52 -13.37
CA PRO A 100 -16.40 -13.88 -14.44
C PRO A 100 -15.97 -15.21 -15.08
N GLN A 101 -16.93 -16.06 -15.45
CA GLN A 101 -16.63 -17.37 -16.05
C GLN A 101 -15.77 -17.25 -17.32
N HIS A 102 -15.98 -16.18 -18.10
CA HIS A 102 -15.24 -15.91 -19.34
C HIS A 102 -13.75 -15.56 -19.12
N TRP A 103 -13.32 -15.36 -17.87
CA TRP A 103 -11.90 -15.22 -17.53
C TRP A 103 -11.20 -16.58 -17.39
N ASN A 104 -11.90 -17.71 -17.50
CA ASN A 104 -11.33 -19.07 -17.44
C ASN A 104 -10.46 -19.34 -16.18
N GLY A 105 -10.71 -18.61 -15.09
CA GLY A 105 -9.87 -18.66 -13.88
C GLY A 105 -8.56 -17.86 -13.98
N ASP A 106 -8.25 -17.26 -15.13
CA ASP A 106 -7.15 -16.30 -15.29
C ASP A 106 -7.54 -14.96 -14.69
N CYS A 107 -7.17 -14.79 -13.43
CA CYS A 107 -7.39 -13.55 -12.72
C CYS A 107 -6.07 -12.83 -12.35
N GLY A 108 -4.95 -13.25 -12.95
CA GLY A 108 -3.63 -12.67 -12.73
C GLY A 108 -2.98 -13.09 -11.42
N GLY A 109 -1.71 -12.71 -11.23
CA GLY A 109 -0.93 -13.08 -10.04
C GLY A 109 -1.42 -12.44 -8.74
N LEU A 110 -0.81 -12.84 -7.62
CA LEU A 110 -1.19 -12.41 -6.26
C LEU A 110 -1.36 -10.89 -6.10
N ALA A 111 -0.51 -10.09 -6.74
CA ALA A 111 -0.62 -8.62 -6.71
C ALA A 111 -1.96 -8.11 -7.27
N ASN A 112 -2.47 -8.72 -8.36
CA ASN A 112 -3.77 -8.35 -8.93
C ASN A 112 -4.91 -8.76 -8.00
N GLN A 113 -4.79 -9.91 -7.33
CA GLN A 113 -5.78 -10.38 -6.35
C GLN A 113 -5.85 -9.45 -5.13
N MET A 114 -4.68 -9.11 -4.56
CA MET A 114 -4.58 -8.16 -3.44
C MET A 114 -5.14 -6.80 -3.82
N TRP A 115 -4.85 -6.29 -5.03
CA TRP A 115 -5.38 -5.02 -5.49
C TRP A 115 -6.91 -5.04 -5.56
N ARG A 116 -7.48 -6.08 -6.16
CA ARG A 116 -8.95 -6.19 -6.27
C ARG A 116 -9.60 -6.31 -4.91
N TYR A 117 -8.98 -7.05 -3.99
CA TYR A 117 -9.43 -7.11 -2.61
C TYR A 117 -9.37 -5.72 -1.94
N ALA A 118 -8.33 -4.94 -2.20
CA ALA A 118 -8.22 -3.58 -1.67
C ALA A 118 -9.37 -2.68 -2.13
N VAL A 119 -9.76 -2.78 -3.40
CA VAL A 119 -10.88 -2.01 -3.94
C VAL A 119 -12.20 -2.46 -3.34
N ILE A 120 -12.49 -3.77 -3.28
CA ILE A 120 -13.74 -4.24 -2.68
C ILE A 120 -13.80 -3.94 -1.19
N TYR A 121 -12.68 -4.03 -0.47
CA TYR A 121 -12.59 -3.62 0.94
C TYR A 121 -12.99 -2.15 1.11
N SER A 122 -12.51 -1.25 0.24
CA SER A 122 -12.88 0.17 0.32
C SER A 122 -14.35 0.40 0.05
N LEU A 123 -14.89 -0.21 -1.01
CA LEU A 123 -16.29 -0.05 -1.41
C LEU A 123 -17.24 -0.65 -0.38
N ALA A 124 -16.87 -1.79 0.20
CA ALA A 124 -17.63 -2.41 1.27
C ALA A 124 -17.68 -1.49 2.50
N LYS A 125 -16.56 -0.83 2.80
CA LYS A 125 -16.46 0.08 3.93
C LYS A 125 -17.32 1.33 3.75
N SER A 126 -17.30 1.95 2.57
CA SER A 126 -18.15 3.12 2.30
C SER A 126 -19.64 2.79 2.35
N THR A 127 -20.02 1.57 1.99
CA THR A 127 -21.42 1.14 1.91
C THR A 127 -21.95 0.41 3.14
N GLY A 128 -21.12 0.26 4.19
CA GLY A 128 -21.47 -0.51 5.38
C GLY A 128 -21.73 -1.99 5.10
N ARG A 129 -21.18 -2.53 4.02
CA ARG A 129 -21.27 -3.94 3.64
C ARG A 129 -20.02 -4.70 4.08
N PHE A 130 -20.13 -5.99 4.34
CA PHE A 130 -18.98 -6.84 4.61
C PHE A 130 -18.32 -7.29 3.29
N PRO A 131 -17.00 -7.11 3.09
CA PRO A 131 -16.33 -7.51 1.87
C PRO A 131 -16.13 -9.02 1.82
N GLY A 132 -16.23 -9.61 0.65
CA GLY A 132 -15.98 -11.03 0.48
C GLY A 132 -15.83 -11.46 -0.97
N ILE A 133 -15.74 -12.78 -1.14
CA ILE A 133 -15.58 -13.43 -2.44
C ILE A 133 -16.73 -14.41 -2.61
N SER A 134 -17.41 -14.37 -3.76
CA SER A 134 -18.43 -15.35 -4.15
C SER A 134 -17.76 -16.64 -4.64
N TYR A 135 -18.23 -17.78 -4.13
CA TYR A 135 -17.74 -19.13 -4.42
C TYR A 135 -18.29 -19.70 -5.74
N ALA A 136 -19.15 -18.95 -6.46
CA ALA A 136 -19.84 -19.43 -7.66
C ALA A 136 -18.93 -19.67 -8.89
N SER A 137 -17.65 -19.27 -8.86
CA SER A 137 -16.72 -19.49 -9.97
C SER A 137 -15.26 -19.44 -9.50
N THR A 138 -14.49 -20.50 -9.81
CA THR A 138 -13.04 -20.55 -10.08
C THR A 138 -12.11 -19.54 -9.37
N TRP A 139 -12.38 -19.16 -8.11
CA TRP A 139 -11.57 -18.16 -7.42
C TRP A 139 -10.12 -18.62 -7.17
N THR A 140 -9.84 -19.91 -7.29
CA THR A 140 -8.46 -20.41 -7.32
C THR A 140 -7.81 -20.01 -8.64
N CYS A 141 -7.51 -18.72 -8.80
CA CYS A 141 -6.57 -18.20 -9.79
C CYS A 141 -5.15 -18.67 -9.50
N ASP A 142 -4.96 -19.28 -8.34
CA ASP A 142 -3.73 -19.92 -7.93
C ASP A 142 -3.72 -21.38 -8.38
N LYS A 143 -3.35 -21.58 -9.65
CA LYS A 143 -2.54 -22.77 -9.97
C LYS A 143 -1.13 -22.67 -9.35
N LEU A 144 -0.72 -21.48 -8.86
CA LEU A 144 0.66 -21.15 -8.51
C LEU A 144 0.95 -20.88 -7.02
N ASN A 145 -0.01 -20.39 -6.21
CA ASN A 145 0.25 -20.07 -4.80
C ASN A 145 -0.56 -20.99 -3.87
N SER A 146 0.11 -21.63 -2.91
CA SER A 146 -0.61 -22.41 -1.89
C SER A 146 -1.25 -21.48 -0.85
N PRO A 147 -2.45 -21.77 -0.32
CA PRO A 147 -3.05 -20.96 0.76
C PRO A 147 -2.12 -20.77 1.96
N ARG A 148 -1.30 -21.79 2.27
CA ARG A 148 -0.27 -21.75 3.33
C ARG A 148 0.84 -20.73 3.05
N GLU A 149 1.19 -20.52 1.79
CA GLU A 149 2.21 -19.53 1.40
C GLU A 149 1.68 -18.11 1.57
N ILE A 150 0.42 -17.87 1.19
CA ILE A 150 -0.25 -16.59 1.41
C ILE A 150 -0.38 -16.31 2.91
N GLU A 151 -0.80 -17.29 3.70
CA GLU A 151 -0.86 -17.19 5.17
C GLU A 151 0.50 -16.81 5.78
N ARG A 152 1.57 -17.48 5.35
CA ARG A 152 2.94 -17.22 5.84
C ARG A 152 3.47 -15.86 5.39
N THR A 153 3.03 -15.35 4.25
CA THR A 153 3.54 -14.10 3.67
C THR A 153 2.72 -12.90 4.13
N PHE A 154 1.40 -12.98 4.05
CA PHE A 154 0.42 -11.94 4.35
C PHE A 154 -0.67 -12.47 5.31
N PRO A 155 -0.34 -12.71 6.59
CA PRO A 155 -1.22 -13.40 7.52
C PRO A 155 -2.52 -12.64 7.79
N LEU A 156 -2.48 -11.30 7.82
CA LEU A 156 -3.68 -10.48 8.04
C LEU A 156 -4.61 -10.52 6.82
N TYR A 157 -4.07 -10.37 5.62
CA TYR A 157 -4.83 -10.52 4.38
C TYR A 157 -5.51 -11.89 4.31
N HIS A 158 -4.76 -12.97 4.56
CA HIS A 158 -5.31 -14.32 4.58
C HIS A 158 -6.46 -14.47 5.57
N ALA A 159 -6.30 -13.94 6.79
CA ALA A 159 -7.28 -14.09 7.86
C ALA A 159 -8.61 -13.33 7.62
N VAL A 160 -8.61 -12.31 6.75
CA VAL A 160 -9.83 -11.54 6.44
C VAL A 160 -10.43 -11.87 5.08
N GLN A 161 -9.87 -12.85 4.36
CA GLN A 161 -10.47 -13.37 3.14
C GLN A 161 -11.61 -14.32 3.49
N TYR A 162 -12.84 -13.88 3.22
CA TYR A 162 -14.04 -14.69 3.41
C TYR A 162 -14.64 -15.10 2.08
N TYR A 163 -14.98 -16.38 1.98
CA TYR A 163 -15.59 -17.01 0.83
C TYR A 163 -17.05 -17.34 1.15
N PHE A 164 -17.96 -16.99 0.24
CA PHE A 164 -19.40 -17.14 0.41
C PHE A 164 -19.98 -17.90 -0.77
N GLN A 165 -20.61 -19.04 -0.49
CA GLN A 165 -21.46 -19.71 -1.47
C GLN A 165 -22.83 -19.04 -1.44
N VAL A 166 -23.14 -18.27 -2.48
CA VAL A 166 -24.44 -17.62 -2.66
C VAL A 166 -25.27 -18.55 -3.54
N GLU A 167 -26.28 -19.19 -2.96
CA GLU A 167 -27.13 -20.15 -3.69
C GLU A 167 -28.23 -19.41 -4.46
N SER A 168 -28.93 -20.11 -5.37
CA SER A 168 -29.96 -19.52 -6.22
C SER A 168 -31.17 -18.93 -5.45
N ASN A 169 -31.32 -19.26 -4.16
CA ASN A 169 -32.43 -18.84 -3.32
C ASN A 169 -32.08 -17.67 -2.37
N ASP A 170 -30.85 -17.15 -2.45
CA ASP A 170 -30.44 -15.98 -1.66
C ASP A 170 -30.88 -14.67 -2.32
N ASP A 171 -31.16 -13.64 -1.52
CA ASP A 171 -31.40 -12.27 -2.00
C ASP A 171 -30.08 -11.66 -2.52
N PHE A 172 -29.80 -11.88 -3.80
CA PHE A 172 -28.59 -11.41 -4.46
C PHE A 172 -28.84 -10.62 -5.74
N ILE A 173 -27.93 -9.69 -6.01
CA ILE A 173 -27.83 -8.97 -7.28
C ILE A 173 -26.43 -9.21 -7.84
N TYR A 174 -26.34 -9.60 -9.11
CA TYR A 174 -25.08 -9.64 -9.85
C TYR A 174 -24.99 -8.44 -10.79
N ASP A 175 -24.11 -7.50 -10.48
CA ASP A 175 -23.90 -6.29 -11.29
C ASP A 175 -22.62 -6.40 -12.13
N ARG A 176 -22.83 -6.52 -13.45
CA ARG A 176 -21.76 -6.60 -14.46
C ARG A 176 -21.18 -5.25 -14.85
N THR A 177 -21.81 -4.14 -14.48
CA THR A 177 -21.40 -2.82 -15.00
C THR A 177 -20.03 -2.37 -14.50
N PHE A 178 -19.45 -3.05 -13.49
CA PHE A 178 -18.04 -2.92 -13.12
C PHE A 178 -17.06 -3.35 -14.23
N GLU A 179 -17.41 -4.33 -15.07
CA GLU A 179 -16.58 -4.77 -16.21
C GLU A 179 -16.55 -3.70 -17.30
N GLU A 180 -17.65 -2.96 -17.44
CA GLU A 180 -17.89 -2.04 -18.53
C GLU A 180 -17.45 -0.59 -18.19
N HIS A 181 -17.45 -0.23 -16.90
CA HIS A 181 -17.21 1.15 -16.46
C HIS A 181 -16.30 1.25 -15.24
N CYS A 182 -15.14 1.87 -15.41
CA CYS A 182 -14.10 1.85 -14.38
C CYS A 182 -14.30 2.77 -13.17
N CYS A 183 -15.20 3.74 -13.28
CA CYS A 183 -15.37 4.79 -12.28
C CYS A 183 -16.79 4.90 -11.71
N LYS A 184 -17.72 4.02 -12.12
CA LYS A 184 -19.14 4.18 -11.81
C LYS A 184 -19.43 4.13 -10.31
N TYR A 185 -18.65 3.41 -9.53
CA TYR A 185 -18.90 3.18 -8.10
C TYR A 185 -18.00 3.98 -7.18
N TYR A 186 -17.31 4.99 -7.73
CA TYR A 186 -16.64 5.99 -6.89
C TYR A 186 -17.67 6.83 -6.13
N ASP A 187 -18.85 6.99 -6.71
CA ASP A 187 -20.00 7.60 -6.06
C ASP A 187 -20.72 6.57 -5.19
N GLU A 188 -20.74 6.82 -3.88
CA GLU A 188 -21.33 5.95 -2.88
C GLU A 188 -22.86 5.83 -3.06
N GLU A 189 -23.52 6.88 -3.56
CA GLU A 189 -24.97 6.91 -3.79
C GLU A 189 -25.43 5.85 -4.80
N ILE A 190 -24.53 5.44 -5.71
CA ILE A 190 -24.83 4.39 -6.67
C ILE A 190 -24.95 3.03 -5.96
N LEU A 191 -24.12 2.77 -4.95
CA LEU A 191 -24.14 1.52 -4.21
C LEU A 191 -25.28 1.45 -3.18
N GLU A 192 -25.75 2.59 -2.69
CA GLU A 192 -26.89 2.67 -1.75
C GLU A 192 -28.21 2.19 -2.37
N LYS A 193 -28.34 2.28 -3.70
CA LYS A 193 -29.50 1.78 -4.45
C LYS A 193 -29.67 0.27 -4.36
N TYR A 194 -28.60 -0.46 -4.07
CA TYR A 194 -28.67 -1.90 -3.91
C TYR A 194 -29.15 -2.23 -2.50
N THR A 195 -30.39 -2.69 -2.40
CA THR A 195 -30.99 -3.11 -1.13
C THR A 195 -30.66 -4.56 -0.77
N ALA A 196 -30.35 -5.39 -1.77
CA ALA A 196 -30.11 -6.82 -1.64
C ALA A 196 -29.05 -7.16 -0.58
N LYS A 197 -29.27 -8.27 0.13
CA LYS A 197 -28.33 -8.81 1.13
C LYS A 197 -26.97 -9.07 0.51
N TYR A 198 -26.90 -9.71 -0.65
CA TYR A 198 -25.66 -9.98 -1.36
C TYR A 198 -25.57 -9.13 -2.63
N LEU A 199 -24.70 -8.14 -2.64
CA LEU A 199 -24.33 -7.44 -3.87
C LEU A 199 -23.06 -8.10 -4.42
N ILE A 200 -23.17 -8.76 -5.55
CA ILE A 200 -22.06 -9.41 -6.24
C ILE A 200 -21.65 -8.52 -7.41
N ILE A 201 -20.36 -8.20 -7.48
CA ILE A 201 -19.77 -7.40 -8.54
C ILE A 201 -18.68 -8.19 -9.26
N SER A 202 -18.50 -7.86 -10.54
CA SER A 202 -17.31 -8.29 -11.27
C SER A 202 -16.04 -7.61 -10.72
N PRO A 203 -14.84 -8.14 -11.02
CA PRO A 203 -13.61 -7.64 -10.44
C PRO A 203 -13.38 -6.18 -10.81
N PRO A 204 -13.19 -5.29 -9.83
CA PRO A 204 -13.16 -3.88 -10.09
C PRO A 204 -11.85 -3.51 -10.81
N PRO A 205 -11.86 -2.45 -11.62
CA PRO A 205 -10.66 -1.94 -12.26
C PRO A 205 -9.69 -1.39 -11.23
N GLN A 206 -8.41 -1.40 -11.61
CA GLN A 206 -7.31 -1.08 -10.71
C GLN A 206 -7.10 0.44 -10.54
N SER A 207 -8.13 1.16 -10.11
CA SER A 207 -8.08 2.60 -9.92
C SER A 207 -7.64 2.97 -8.49
N PRO A 208 -6.60 3.80 -8.32
CA PRO A 208 -6.16 4.25 -6.99
C PRO A 208 -7.17 5.19 -6.31
N LYS A 209 -8.15 5.74 -7.06
CA LYS A 209 -9.19 6.62 -6.51
C LYS A 209 -9.98 5.95 -5.38
N TYR A 210 -10.19 4.64 -5.45
CA TYR A 210 -10.88 3.88 -4.42
C TYR A 210 -10.06 3.74 -3.13
N LEU A 211 -8.75 4.00 -3.14
CA LEU A 211 -7.86 3.63 -2.03
C LEU A 211 -7.41 4.83 -1.17
N LEU A 212 -7.70 6.05 -1.61
CA LEU A 212 -7.15 7.28 -1.01
C LEU A 212 -7.44 7.40 0.49
N ASN A 213 -8.63 7.02 0.92
CA ASN A 213 -9.10 7.19 2.30
C ASN A 213 -8.77 6.01 3.22
N ILE A 214 -8.26 4.90 2.68
CA ILE A 214 -8.02 3.67 3.45
C ILE A 214 -6.57 3.17 3.35
N ASN A 215 -5.67 3.97 2.77
CA ASN A 215 -4.29 3.56 2.49
C ASN A 215 -3.55 3.02 3.73
N ASN A 216 -3.76 3.62 4.91
CA ASN A 216 -3.14 3.12 6.15
C ASN A 216 -3.68 1.75 6.58
N GLU A 217 -4.96 1.50 6.39
CA GLU A 217 -5.58 0.19 6.70
C GLU A 217 -5.10 -0.87 5.71
N LEU A 218 -5.01 -0.52 4.42
CA LEU A 218 -4.49 -1.42 3.39
C LEU A 218 -3.02 -1.78 3.63
N ARG A 219 -2.20 -0.83 4.11
CA ARG A 219 -0.80 -1.10 4.47
C ARG A 219 -0.69 -2.13 5.60
N GLU A 220 -1.55 -2.04 6.62
CA GLU A 220 -1.56 -3.04 7.69
C GLU A 220 -2.14 -4.37 7.21
N LEU A 221 -3.21 -4.34 6.42
CA LEU A 221 -3.84 -5.52 5.85
C LEU A 221 -2.86 -6.36 5.01
N PHE A 222 -2.10 -5.71 4.14
CA PHE A 222 -1.12 -6.34 3.25
C PHE A 222 0.30 -6.35 3.81
N ARG A 223 0.44 -6.19 5.13
CA ARG A 223 1.73 -6.23 5.78
C ARG A 223 2.31 -7.65 5.72
N PHE A 224 3.60 -7.72 5.41
CA PHE A 224 4.35 -8.98 5.50
C PHE A 224 4.33 -9.53 6.93
N SER A 225 4.37 -10.87 7.05
CA SER A 225 4.67 -11.51 8.34
C SER A 225 6.00 -11.02 8.91
N ASP A 226 6.15 -11.08 10.23
CA ASP A 226 7.35 -10.56 10.89
C ASP A 226 8.63 -11.23 10.41
N ASN A 227 8.58 -12.54 10.13
CA ASN A 227 9.70 -13.28 9.56
C ASN A 227 10.10 -12.74 8.16
N ILE A 228 9.14 -12.56 7.25
CA ILE A 228 9.42 -12.01 5.92
C ILE A 228 9.93 -10.57 6.02
N ARG A 229 9.31 -9.75 6.88
CA ARG A 229 9.75 -8.38 7.14
C ARG A 229 11.21 -8.34 7.63
N MET A 230 11.57 -9.15 8.62
CA MET A 230 12.95 -9.24 9.12
C MET A 230 13.93 -9.64 8.02
N ASN A 231 13.55 -10.61 7.16
CA ASN A 231 14.39 -11.04 6.04
C ASN A 231 14.59 -9.92 5.01
N VAL A 232 13.53 -9.19 4.67
CA VAL A 232 13.59 -8.03 3.78
C VAL A 232 14.44 -6.91 4.38
N ASP A 233 14.23 -6.58 5.66
CA ASP A 233 14.99 -5.55 6.37
C ASP A 233 16.49 -5.90 6.42
N ASN A 234 16.82 -7.16 6.71
CA ASN A 234 18.19 -7.66 6.67
C ASN A 234 18.81 -7.58 5.27
N PHE A 235 18.04 -7.92 4.23
CA PHE A 235 18.49 -7.83 2.85
C PHE A 235 18.77 -6.38 2.45
N ILE A 236 17.84 -5.47 2.74
CA ILE A 236 17.98 -4.03 2.52
C ILE A 236 19.21 -3.51 3.27
N TYR A 237 19.36 -3.84 4.55
CA TYR A 237 20.52 -3.46 5.34
C TYR A 237 21.82 -3.90 4.68
N ARG A 238 21.93 -5.16 4.25
CA ARG A 238 23.13 -5.66 3.58
C ARG A 238 23.42 -4.95 2.26
N LEU A 239 22.38 -4.67 1.47
CA LEU A 239 22.51 -3.97 0.19
C LEU A 239 23.02 -2.53 0.37
N PHE A 240 22.45 -1.79 1.32
CA PHE A 240 22.81 -0.40 1.57
C PHE A 240 24.02 -0.20 2.49
N ARG A 241 24.43 -1.23 3.23
CA ARG A 241 25.67 -1.20 4.02
C ARG A 241 26.90 -0.96 3.13
N PHE A 242 26.95 -1.57 1.95
CA PHE A 242 28.04 -1.34 0.98
C PHE A 242 28.04 0.11 0.46
N VAL A 243 26.85 0.67 0.19
CA VAL A 243 26.71 2.06 -0.24
C VAL A 243 27.18 3.02 0.87
N LEU A 244 26.83 2.75 2.13
CA LEU A 244 27.25 3.55 3.29
C LEU A 244 28.77 3.47 3.53
N ILE A 245 29.36 2.29 3.41
CA ILE A 245 30.83 2.10 3.55
C ILE A 245 31.57 2.84 2.43
N HIS A 246 31.10 2.77 1.19
CA HIS A 246 31.72 3.49 0.08
C HIS A 246 31.56 5.01 0.18
N LEU A 247 30.40 5.50 0.61
CA LEU A 247 30.20 6.92 0.87
C LEU A 247 31.08 7.44 2.03
N ALA A 248 31.27 6.63 3.07
CA ALA A 248 32.17 6.95 4.17
C ALA A 248 33.65 7.00 3.72
N SER A 249 34.07 6.10 2.84
CA SER A 249 35.42 6.12 2.26
C SER A 249 35.68 7.34 1.35
N PHE A 250 34.64 7.88 0.72
CA PHE A 250 34.72 9.11 -0.09
C PHE A 250 34.77 10.40 0.75
N CYS A 251 34.39 10.35 2.04
CA CYS A 251 34.46 11.50 2.95
C CYS A 251 35.80 11.59 3.70
N LEU A 252 36.65 10.56 3.60
CA LEU A 252 37.96 10.47 4.24
C LEU A 252 39.13 10.86 3.31
N PHE A 253 38.84 11.29 2.08
CA PHE A 253 39.76 11.87 1.10
C PHE A 253 39.26 13.25 0.66
#